data_AF-A0A939SYH8-F1
#
_entry.id   AF-A0A939SYH8-F1
#
_cell.length_a   1.000
_cell.length_b   1.000
_cell.length_c   1.000
_cell.angle_alpha   90.00
_cell.angle_beta   90.00
_cell.angle_gamma   90.00
#
_symmetry.space_group_name_H-M   'P 1'
#
loop_
_entity.id
_entity.type
_entity.pdbx_description
1 polymer ?
#
loop_
_entity_poly.entity_id
_entity_poly.type
_entity_poly.pdbx_seq_one_letter_code
_entity_poly.pdbx_strand_id
1 'polypeptide(L)'
;MMIQPHRYTSGRIALANLSTSIDRLERERAAGGSSESLLTLAKLLFLRGDVLGRIEDHDRGESIATEAIDMSSNCARAVYVRAQMAGRFHCFAKAKALLAQALVAGYSRQEIEAERAALLQATGYYNEALVLRERLAKRNPRIDTLASLATLLAEMDQWGRAETYYAAALDADDGASPFPCGQLLFEWGVSSMRRGDLDHAEAVFAALDAVLPAHVPGRGHRAEVAFARGKLDLAESLVAPLLEASDDPEYRALYAEILAARGDGRSARHAELAGEAYERLLARRPEAYADHAAAFFMGIGNRPKRAVELALANLRVRDTPRSRKLLSKASASEQATTLAREFTV
;
A
#
# COMPACT_ATOMS: atom_id res chain seq x y z
N MET A 1 -22.02 9.57 1.98
CA MET A 1 -20.79 10.34 2.22
C MET A 1 -20.82 11.58 1.35
N MET A 2 -20.75 12.79 1.90
CA MET A 2 -20.69 14.03 1.12
C MET A 2 -19.32 14.69 1.33
N ILE A 3 -18.39 14.44 0.41
CA ILE A 3 -17.10 15.14 0.40
C ILE A 3 -17.29 16.45 -0.37
N GLN A 4 -16.64 17.50 0.09
CA GLN A 4 -16.56 18.78 -0.62
C GLN A 4 -15.17 18.91 -1.25
N PRO A 5 -14.95 18.49 -2.52
CA PRO A 5 -13.61 18.47 -3.10
C PRO A 5 -12.94 19.85 -3.12
N HIS A 6 -13.73 20.92 -3.24
CA HIS A 6 -13.27 22.31 -3.24
C HIS A 6 -12.70 22.78 -1.89
N ARG A 7 -12.87 22.00 -0.81
CA ARG A 7 -12.20 22.23 0.48
C ARG A 7 -10.69 22.08 0.36
N TYR A 8 -10.22 21.19 -0.51
CA TYR A 8 -8.81 20.87 -0.65
C TYR A 8 -8.19 21.68 -1.79
N THR A 9 -6.88 21.91 -1.69
CA THR A 9 -6.06 22.29 -2.84
C THR A 9 -6.29 21.25 -3.93
N SER A 10 -6.58 21.70 -5.16
CA SER A 10 -6.76 20.81 -6.31
C SER A 10 -5.63 19.77 -6.37
N GLY A 11 -5.98 18.48 -6.50
CA GLY A 11 -5.00 17.39 -6.55
C GLY A 11 -3.87 17.60 -7.57
N ARG A 12 -4.19 18.23 -8.71
CA ARG A 12 -3.19 18.61 -9.73
C ARG A 12 -2.18 19.63 -9.21
N ILE A 13 -2.64 20.66 -8.50
CA ILE A 13 -1.78 21.70 -7.91
C ILE A 13 -0.95 21.09 -6.77
N ALA A 14 -1.57 20.28 -5.91
CA ALA A 14 -0.87 19.62 -4.81
C ALA A 14 0.27 18.72 -5.32
N LEU A 15 0.04 17.95 -6.39
CA LEU A 15 1.06 17.11 -7.01
C LEU A 15 2.17 17.95 -7.69
N ALA A 16 1.83 19.04 -8.37
CA ALA A 16 2.82 19.95 -8.95
C ALA A 16 3.73 20.58 -7.88
N ASN A 17 3.15 20.97 -6.75
CA ASN A 17 3.89 21.50 -5.59
C ASN A 17 4.78 20.43 -4.96
N LEU A 18 4.30 19.18 -4.86
CA LEU A 18 5.10 18.04 -4.40
C LEU A 18 6.32 17.82 -5.30
N SER A 19 6.14 17.74 -6.61
CA SER A 19 7.24 17.58 -7.57
C SER A 19 8.24 18.73 -7.52
N THR A 20 7.76 19.98 -7.45
CA THR A 20 8.63 21.16 -7.32
C THR A 20 9.44 21.14 -6.03
N SER A 21 8.85 20.66 -4.93
CA SER A 21 9.55 20.52 -3.64
C SER A 21 10.63 19.45 -3.69
N ILE A 22 10.36 18.31 -4.36
CA ILE A 22 11.35 17.26 -4.62
C ILE A 22 12.50 17.82 -5.44
N ASP A 23 12.22 18.50 -6.57
CA ASP A 23 13.26 19.06 -7.44
C ASP A 23 14.14 20.09 -6.72
N ARG A 24 13.55 20.91 -5.85
CA ARG A 24 14.30 21.86 -5.01
C ARG A 24 15.24 21.13 -4.06
N LEU A 25 14.75 20.11 -3.37
CA LEU A 25 15.55 19.34 -2.40
C LEU A 25 16.63 18.48 -3.09
N GLU A 26 16.40 18.02 -4.32
CA GLU A 26 17.42 17.35 -5.13
C GLU A 26 18.58 18.30 -5.50
N ARG A 27 18.26 19.54 -5.89
CA ARG A 27 19.30 20.57 -6.11
C ARG A 27 20.05 20.90 -4.82
N GLU A 28 19.34 20.94 -3.69
CA GLU A 28 19.94 21.15 -2.38
C GLU A 28 20.88 20.00 -1.99
N ARG A 29 20.47 18.74 -2.19
CA ARG A 29 21.31 17.54 -2.00
C ARG A 29 22.58 17.62 -2.84
N ALA A 30 22.46 17.98 -4.12
CA ALA A 30 23.62 18.14 -5.02
C ALA A 30 24.59 19.25 -4.57
N ALA A 31 24.13 20.22 -3.80
CA ALA A 31 24.94 21.29 -3.22
C ALA A 31 25.47 20.98 -1.80
N GLY A 32 25.39 19.72 -1.35
CA GLY A 32 25.82 19.31 0.00
C GLY A 32 24.77 19.52 1.08
N GLY A 33 23.49 19.27 0.75
CA GLY A 33 22.35 19.41 1.66
C GLY A 33 22.50 18.63 2.98
N SER A 34 21.75 19.08 3.99
CA SER A 34 21.79 18.49 5.34
C SER A 34 21.11 17.11 5.41
N SER A 35 21.45 16.31 6.43
CA SER A 35 20.72 15.07 6.74
C SER A 35 19.21 15.30 6.88
N GLU A 36 18.77 16.41 7.49
CA GLU A 36 17.35 16.72 7.64
C GLU A 36 16.65 16.99 6.31
N SER A 37 17.29 17.73 5.39
CA SER A 37 16.73 17.99 4.08
C SER A 37 16.70 16.73 3.21
N LEU A 38 17.69 15.83 3.31
CA LEU A 38 17.63 14.52 2.67
C LEU A 38 16.52 13.63 3.26
N LEU A 39 16.32 13.61 4.58
CA LEU A 39 15.19 12.90 5.18
C LEU A 39 13.83 13.46 4.71
N THR A 40 13.75 14.77 4.50
CA THR A 40 12.56 15.41 3.93
C THR A 40 12.36 15.01 2.48
N LEU A 41 13.42 15.01 1.67
CA LEU A 41 13.39 14.54 0.28
C LEU A 41 12.92 13.09 0.17
N ALA A 42 13.48 12.20 1.00
CA ALA A 42 13.07 10.80 1.05
C ALA A 42 11.56 10.67 1.36
N LYS A 43 11.05 11.41 2.35
CA LYS A 43 9.61 11.42 2.69
C LYS A 43 8.73 11.87 1.52
N LEU A 44 9.15 12.91 0.77
CA LEU A 44 8.38 13.39 -0.37
C LEU A 44 8.42 12.42 -1.55
N LEU A 45 9.57 11.77 -1.79
CA LEU A 45 9.67 10.70 -2.78
C LEU A 45 8.75 9.54 -2.42
N PHE A 46 8.74 9.11 -1.16
CA PHE A 46 7.81 8.09 -0.71
C PHE A 46 6.35 8.50 -0.90
N LEU A 47 5.97 9.73 -0.54
CA LEU A 47 4.62 10.23 -0.77
C LEU A 47 4.25 10.21 -2.27
N ARG A 48 5.18 10.62 -3.14
CA ARG A 48 4.95 10.59 -4.59
C ARG A 48 4.83 9.14 -5.10
N GLY A 49 5.66 8.24 -4.60
CA GLY A 49 5.59 6.80 -4.86
C GLY A 49 4.25 6.19 -4.43
N ASP A 50 3.77 6.54 -3.23
CA ASP A 50 2.50 6.07 -2.67
C ASP A 50 1.31 6.60 -3.52
N VAL A 51 1.34 7.86 -3.95
CA VAL A 51 0.25 8.46 -4.75
C VAL A 51 0.27 8.00 -6.21
N LEU A 52 1.45 7.89 -6.83
CA LEU A 52 1.59 7.58 -8.26
C LEU A 52 1.86 6.09 -8.54
N GLY A 53 1.94 5.24 -7.51
CA GLY A 53 2.31 3.84 -7.67
C GLY A 53 3.69 3.69 -8.31
N ARG A 54 4.69 4.43 -7.82
CA ARG A 54 6.06 4.42 -8.37
C ARG A 54 7.05 3.75 -7.43
N ILE A 55 7.39 2.50 -7.72
CA ILE A 55 8.39 1.70 -7.01
C ILE A 55 9.77 2.35 -7.09
N GLU A 56 10.12 2.94 -8.23
CA GLU A 56 11.36 3.70 -8.39
C GLU A 56 11.49 4.87 -7.39
N ASP A 57 10.39 5.56 -7.09
CA ASP A 57 10.39 6.64 -6.09
C ASP A 57 10.60 6.08 -4.68
N HIS A 58 10.04 4.90 -4.37
CA HIS A 58 10.32 4.22 -3.09
C HIS A 58 11.79 3.79 -3.00
N ASP A 59 12.36 3.22 -4.08
CA ASP A 59 13.76 2.83 -4.14
C ASP A 59 14.70 4.04 -3.96
N ARG A 60 14.41 5.15 -4.64
CA ARG A 60 15.17 6.40 -4.51
C ARG A 60 15.02 7.00 -3.12
N GLY A 61 13.82 6.99 -2.57
CA GLY A 61 13.54 7.44 -1.20
C GLY A 61 14.34 6.66 -0.16
N GLU A 62 14.45 5.32 -0.31
CA GLU A 62 15.27 4.49 0.58
C GLU A 62 16.76 4.81 0.46
N SER A 63 17.27 4.97 -0.76
CA SER A 63 18.67 5.33 -1.00
C SER A 63 19.02 6.66 -0.33
N ILE A 64 18.18 7.68 -0.49
CA ILE A 64 18.40 9.01 0.10
C ILE A 64 18.24 8.99 1.61
N ALA A 65 17.28 8.24 2.14
CA ALA A 65 17.15 8.08 3.59
C ALA A 65 18.40 7.40 4.18
N THR A 66 18.96 6.41 3.50
CA THR A 66 20.19 5.72 3.92
C THR A 66 21.38 6.68 3.94
N GLU A 67 21.55 7.48 2.89
CA GLU A 67 22.57 8.55 2.86
C GLU A 67 22.41 9.52 4.04
N ALA A 68 21.19 10.01 4.27
CA ALA A 68 20.91 10.94 5.37
C ALA A 68 21.26 10.33 6.74
N ILE A 69 20.95 9.05 6.92
CA ILE A 69 21.22 8.29 8.13
C ILE A 69 22.73 8.11 8.35
N ASP A 70 23.50 7.86 7.29
CA ASP A 70 24.94 7.67 7.38
C ASP A 70 25.66 8.97 7.72
N MET A 71 25.16 10.12 7.22
CA MET A 71 25.63 11.45 7.62
C MET A 71 25.42 11.75 9.11
N SER A 72 24.37 11.20 9.73
CA SER A 72 24.01 11.44 11.13
C SER A 72 24.08 10.16 11.98
N SER A 73 25.03 9.26 11.65
CA SER A 73 25.09 7.93 12.26
C SER A 73 25.14 8.00 13.80
N ASN A 74 24.46 7.05 14.45
CA ASN A 74 24.38 6.86 15.92
C ASN A 74 23.45 7.79 16.73
N CYS A 75 22.58 8.59 16.11
CA CYS A 75 21.51 9.27 16.85
C CYS A 75 20.21 8.44 16.90
N ALA A 76 19.42 8.59 17.97
CA ALA A 76 18.17 7.86 18.16
C ALA A 76 17.17 8.04 16.99
N ARG A 77 17.18 9.22 16.36
CA ARG A 77 16.38 9.54 15.17
C ARG A 77 16.79 8.70 13.96
N ALA A 78 18.08 8.53 13.71
CA ALA A 78 18.57 7.72 12.59
C ALA A 78 18.14 6.25 12.73
N VAL A 79 18.20 5.70 13.95
CA VAL A 79 17.71 4.34 14.25
C VAL A 79 16.20 4.24 14.03
N TYR A 80 15.43 5.25 14.47
CA TYR A 80 13.99 5.29 14.22
C TYR A 80 13.64 5.36 12.73
N VAL A 81 14.33 6.18 11.94
CA VAL A 81 14.12 6.24 10.48
C VAL A 81 14.45 4.88 9.83
N ARG A 82 15.54 4.22 10.23
CA ARG A 82 15.84 2.84 9.77
C ARG A 82 14.69 1.88 10.10
N ALA A 83 14.04 2.04 11.25
CA ALA A 83 12.89 1.23 11.63
C ALA A 83 11.68 1.47 10.72
N GLN A 84 11.37 2.73 10.41
CA GLN A 84 10.30 3.10 9.47
C GLN A 84 10.55 2.51 8.07
N MET A 85 11.79 2.59 7.58
CA MET A 85 12.15 2.01 6.27
C MET A 85 11.97 0.50 6.26
N ALA A 86 12.46 -0.19 7.29
CA ALA A 86 12.25 -1.63 7.43
C ALA A 86 10.76 -1.99 7.51
N GLY A 87 9.93 -1.18 8.16
CA GLY A 87 8.48 -1.36 8.22
C GLY A 87 7.81 -1.21 6.85
N ARG A 88 8.15 -0.15 6.11
CA ARG A 88 7.63 0.12 4.75
C ARG A 88 7.92 -1.02 3.78
N PHE A 89 9.12 -1.61 3.84
CA PHE A 89 9.49 -2.76 2.99
C PHE A 89 9.17 -4.12 3.60
N HIS A 90 8.26 -4.15 4.58
CA HIS A 90 7.75 -5.37 5.20
C HIS A 90 8.80 -6.25 5.91
N CYS A 91 9.99 -5.70 6.20
CA CYS A 91 11.00 -6.31 7.06
C CYS A 91 10.62 -6.15 8.54
N PHE A 92 9.45 -6.66 8.94
CA PHE A 92 8.83 -6.36 10.24
C PHE A 92 9.67 -6.76 11.46
N ALA A 93 10.37 -7.90 11.39
CA ALA A 93 11.27 -8.33 12.47
C ALA A 93 12.41 -7.32 12.70
N LYS A 94 13.01 -6.83 11.61
CA LYS A 94 14.04 -5.79 11.64
C LYS A 94 13.47 -4.46 12.14
N ALA A 95 12.30 -4.06 11.66
CA ALA A 95 11.62 -2.85 12.12
C ALA A 95 11.36 -2.88 13.64
N LYS A 96 10.84 -3.99 14.16
CA LYS A 96 10.59 -4.19 15.60
C LYS A 96 11.88 -4.06 16.43
N ALA A 97 12.97 -4.70 15.99
CA ALA A 97 14.26 -4.61 16.67
C ALA A 97 14.80 -3.16 16.68
N LEU A 98 14.70 -2.46 15.56
CA LEU A 98 15.15 -1.07 15.43
C LEU A 98 14.30 -0.10 16.26
N LEU A 99 12.98 -0.30 16.36
CA LEU A 99 12.14 0.52 17.26
C LEU A 99 12.55 0.35 18.73
N ALA A 100 12.88 -0.88 19.15
CA ALA A 100 13.37 -1.13 20.50
C ALA A 100 14.73 -0.44 20.75
N GLN A 101 15.64 -0.50 19.77
CA GLN A 101 16.92 0.22 19.84
C GLN A 101 16.73 1.74 19.88
N ALA A 102 15.84 2.29 19.06
CA ALA A 102 15.52 3.72 19.07
C ALA A 102 14.96 4.16 20.43
N LEU A 103 14.09 3.34 21.06
CA LEU A 103 13.57 3.61 22.40
C LEU A 103 14.70 3.68 23.44
N VAL A 104 15.59 2.69 23.44
CA VAL A 104 16.74 2.64 24.36
C VAL A 104 17.69 3.83 24.13
N ALA A 105 17.83 4.27 22.88
CA ALA A 105 18.61 5.45 22.52
C ALA A 105 17.92 6.79 22.88
N GLY A 106 16.73 6.77 23.49
CA GLY A 106 16.02 7.97 23.96
C GLY A 106 15.09 8.61 22.93
N TYR A 107 14.71 7.89 21.88
CA TYR A 107 13.73 8.38 20.91
C TYR A 107 12.32 8.49 21.52
N SER A 108 11.47 9.35 20.93
CA SER A 108 10.11 9.60 21.43
C SER A 108 9.29 8.32 21.54
N ARG A 109 8.86 8.01 22.78
CA ARG A 109 7.95 6.88 23.04
C ARG A 109 6.64 7.01 22.29
N GLN A 110 6.12 8.22 22.12
CA GLN A 110 4.86 8.45 21.42
C GLN A 110 4.96 8.10 19.93
N GLU A 111 6.05 8.49 19.27
CA GLU A 111 6.29 8.15 17.86
C GLU A 111 6.54 6.64 17.69
N ILE A 112 7.22 6.01 18.65
CA ILE A 112 7.40 4.55 18.67
C ILE A 112 6.08 3.81 18.87
N GLU A 113 5.17 4.32 19.71
CA GLU A 113 3.86 3.69 19.94
C GLU A 113 3.02 3.66 18.65
N ALA A 114 3.07 4.71 17.82
CA ALA A 114 2.39 4.75 16.52
C ALA A 114 2.94 3.67 15.56
N GLU A 115 4.26 3.59 15.39
CA GLU A 115 4.91 2.57 14.55
C GLU A 115 4.67 1.16 15.08
N ARG A 116 4.70 0.98 16.40
CA ARG A 116 4.42 -0.30 17.04
C ARG A 116 2.98 -0.75 16.78
N ALA A 117 2.01 0.15 16.83
CA ALA A 117 0.61 -0.18 16.51
C ALA A 117 0.48 -0.66 15.05
N ALA A 118 1.16 -0.01 14.11
CA ALA A 118 1.20 -0.42 12.72
C ALA A 118 1.85 -1.80 12.54
N LEU A 119 2.98 -2.08 13.19
CA LEU A 119 3.63 -3.40 13.14
C LEU A 119 2.77 -4.51 13.74
N LEU A 120 2.13 -4.25 14.89
CA LEU A 120 1.24 -5.23 15.53
C LEU A 120 0.07 -5.58 14.60
N GLN A 121 -0.54 -4.57 13.98
CA GLN A 121 -1.59 -4.80 12.98
C GLN A 121 -1.05 -5.58 11.78
N ALA A 122 0.04 -5.13 11.18
CA ALA A 122 0.62 -5.77 9.99
C ALA A 122 1.02 -7.23 10.21
N THR A 123 1.30 -7.64 11.46
CA THR A 123 1.71 -9.00 11.84
C THR A 123 0.60 -9.82 12.52
N GLY A 124 -0.62 -9.30 12.63
CA GLY A 124 -1.80 -10.03 13.10
C GLY A 124 -2.10 -9.95 14.60
N TYR A 125 -1.34 -9.17 15.38
CA TYR A 125 -1.60 -8.90 16.79
C TYR A 125 -2.66 -7.80 16.97
N TYR A 126 -3.87 -8.07 16.47
CA TYR A 126 -4.92 -7.07 16.34
C TYR A 126 -5.44 -6.53 17.67
N ASN A 127 -5.54 -7.35 18.72
CA ASN A 127 -6.01 -6.90 20.03
C ASN A 127 -5.03 -5.90 20.66
N GLU A 128 -3.73 -6.17 20.57
CA GLU A 128 -2.68 -5.29 21.07
C GLU A 128 -2.58 -4.02 20.22
N ALA A 129 -2.73 -4.13 18.90
CA ALA A 129 -2.82 -2.98 18.01
C ALA A 129 -4.03 -2.10 18.37
N LEU A 130 -5.18 -2.70 18.68
CA LEU A 130 -6.43 -2.00 18.99
C LEU A 130 -6.26 -1.13 20.23
N VAL A 131 -5.71 -1.67 21.31
CA VAL A 131 -5.44 -0.93 22.54
C VAL A 131 -4.56 0.31 22.28
N LEU A 132 -3.53 0.18 21.45
CA LEU A 132 -2.65 1.30 21.11
C LEU A 132 -3.37 2.32 20.21
N ARG A 133 -4.08 1.87 19.18
CA ARG A 133 -4.78 2.77 18.25
C ARG A 133 -5.91 3.54 18.92
N GLU A 134 -6.69 2.90 19.80
CA GLU A 134 -7.72 3.58 20.60
C GLU A 134 -7.10 4.66 21.52
N ARG A 135 -5.96 4.37 22.15
CA ARG A 135 -5.24 5.35 22.96
C ARG A 135 -4.74 6.53 22.12
N LEU A 136 -4.15 6.26 20.95
CA LEU A 136 -3.63 7.28 20.05
C LEU A 136 -4.75 8.20 19.53
N ALA A 137 -5.85 7.61 19.06
CA ALA A 137 -7.03 8.34 18.58
C ALA A 137 -7.68 9.17 19.71
N LYS A 138 -7.79 8.63 20.92
CA LYS A 138 -8.32 9.39 22.08
C LYS A 138 -7.42 10.57 22.47
N ARG A 139 -6.10 10.38 22.41
CA ARG A 139 -5.14 11.42 22.81
C ARG A 139 -5.06 12.56 21.80
N ASN A 140 -5.20 12.25 20.51
CA ASN A 140 -5.02 13.22 19.45
C ASN A 140 -5.91 12.86 18.25
N PRO A 141 -7.23 13.16 18.31
CA PRO A 141 -8.20 12.75 17.31
C PRO A 141 -8.01 13.54 16.02
N ARG A 142 -7.18 13.01 15.13
CA ARG A 142 -6.89 13.57 13.80
C ARG A 142 -7.15 12.52 12.73
N ILE A 143 -7.26 12.99 11.48
CA ILE A 143 -7.50 12.13 10.30
C ILE A 143 -6.60 10.89 10.30
N ASP A 144 -5.29 11.02 10.52
CA ASP A 144 -4.32 9.91 10.54
C ASP A 144 -4.61 8.87 11.62
N THR A 145 -4.84 9.32 12.86
CA THR A 145 -5.10 8.43 14.00
C THR A 145 -6.45 7.72 13.93
N LEU A 146 -7.48 8.42 13.46
CA LEU A 146 -8.85 7.89 13.34
C LEU A 146 -8.96 6.95 12.15
N ALA A 147 -8.36 7.31 11.00
CA ALA A 147 -8.27 6.44 9.83
C ALA A 147 -7.60 5.10 10.17
N SER A 148 -6.45 5.18 10.85
CA SER A 148 -5.72 3.96 11.20
C SER A 148 -6.49 3.05 12.16
N LEU A 149 -7.27 3.63 13.08
CA LEU A 149 -8.16 2.86 13.97
C LEU A 149 -9.31 2.23 13.17
N ALA A 150 -9.92 2.98 12.25
CA ALA A 150 -10.97 2.48 11.38
C ALA A 150 -10.50 1.29 10.53
N THR A 151 -9.31 1.39 9.93
CA THR A 151 -8.72 0.33 9.11
C THR A 151 -8.45 -0.94 9.93
N LEU A 152 -7.97 -0.81 11.18
CA LEU A 152 -7.83 -1.98 12.06
C LEU A 152 -9.19 -2.60 12.41
N LEU A 153 -10.20 -1.78 12.73
CA LEU A 153 -11.54 -2.26 13.05
C LEU A 153 -12.17 -2.98 11.85
N ALA A 154 -11.94 -2.50 10.63
CA ALA A 154 -12.34 -3.17 9.40
C ALA A 154 -11.65 -4.54 9.24
N GLU A 155 -10.34 -4.63 9.50
CA GLU A 155 -9.61 -5.91 9.47
C GLU A 155 -10.07 -6.91 10.56
N MET A 156 -10.67 -6.41 11.63
CA MET A 156 -11.30 -7.21 12.69
C MET A 156 -12.78 -7.50 12.44
N ASP A 157 -13.31 -7.23 11.24
CA ASP A 157 -14.73 -7.37 10.86
C ASP A 157 -15.70 -6.52 11.71
N GLN A 158 -15.22 -5.48 12.40
CA GLN A 158 -16.03 -4.57 13.22
C GLN A 158 -16.56 -3.39 12.40
N TRP A 159 -17.28 -3.71 11.33
CA TRP A 159 -17.64 -2.77 10.27
C TRP A 159 -18.40 -1.53 10.73
N GLY A 160 -19.38 -1.66 11.62
CA GLY A 160 -20.15 -0.50 12.12
C GLY A 160 -19.26 0.51 12.86
N ARG A 161 -18.27 0.02 13.63
CA ARG A 161 -17.28 0.89 14.28
C ARG A 161 -16.31 1.48 13.27
N ALA A 162 -15.85 0.69 12.30
CA ALA A 162 -14.95 1.15 11.26
C ALA A 162 -15.55 2.32 10.46
N GLU A 163 -16.79 2.20 9.98
CA GLU A 163 -17.50 3.26 9.25
C GLU A 163 -17.65 4.53 10.09
N THR A 164 -17.95 4.39 11.39
CA THR A 164 -18.03 5.53 12.31
C THR A 164 -16.69 6.26 12.42
N TYR A 165 -15.58 5.53 12.53
CA TYR A 165 -14.25 6.13 12.63
C TYR A 165 -13.73 6.68 11.29
N TYR A 166 -14.08 6.07 10.15
CA TYR A 166 -13.78 6.63 8.84
C TYR A 166 -14.48 7.98 8.63
N ALA A 167 -15.77 8.07 8.98
CA ALA A 167 -16.51 9.33 8.94
C ALA A 167 -15.92 10.38 9.91
N ALA A 168 -15.63 9.98 11.15
CA ALA A 168 -15.00 10.86 12.13
C ALA A 168 -13.61 11.35 11.68
N ALA A 169 -12.84 10.52 10.95
CA ALA A 169 -11.55 10.91 10.39
C ALA A 169 -11.68 12.01 9.32
N LEU A 170 -12.70 11.93 8.46
CA LEU A 170 -13.01 12.99 7.49
C LEU A 170 -13.44 14.29 8.19
N ASP A 171 -14.29 14.20 9.20
CA ASP A 171 -14.78 15.37 9.94
C ASP A 171 -13.65 16.06 10.72
N ALA A 172 -12.69 15.27 11.22
CA ALA A 172 -11.52 15.76 11.95
C ALA A 172 -10.38 16.25 11.03
N ASP A 173 -10.47 16.07 9.72
CA ASP A 173 -9.52 16.68 8.79
C ASP A 173 -9.74 18.19 8.80
N ASP A 174 -8.71 18.96 9.12
CA ASP A 174 -8.68 20.43 9.07
C ASP A 174 -7.67 20.97 8.04
N GLY A 175 -7.01 20.07 7.30
CA GLY A 175 -5.98 20.41 6.32
C GLY A 175 -6.53 20.85 4.96
N ALA A 176 -5.73 21.65 4.25
CA ALA A 176 -6.00 22.03 2.86
C ALA A 176 -5.30 21.11 1.83
N SER A 177 -4.44 20.19 2.28
CA SER A 177 -3.76 19.23 1.41
C SER A 177 -4.70 18.07 1.08
N PRO A 178 -4.80 17.62 -0.19
CA PRO A 178 -5.66 16.49 -0.55
C PRO A 178 -5.07 15.12 -0.16
N PHE A 179 -3.79 15.04 0.21
CA PHE A 179 -3.12 13.75 0.44
C PHE A 179 -3.67 12.97 1.65
N PRO A 180 -3.90 13.56 2.84
CA PRO A 180 -4.45 12.82 3.99
C PRO A 180 -5.87 12.30 3.71
N CYS A 181 -6.75 13.16 3.18
CA CYS A 181 -8.09 12.77 2.75
C CYS A 181 -8.04 11.68 1.66
N GLY A 182 -7.14 11.82 0.68
CA GLY A 182 -6.93 10.82 -0.37
C GLY A 182 -6.54 9.45 0.21
N GLN A 183 -5.58 9.41 1.13
CA GLN A 183 -5.16 8.18 1.81
C GLN A 183 -6.30 7.53 2.61
N LEU A 184 -7.07 8.34 3.35
CA LEU A 184 -8.24 7.87 4.10
C LEU A 184 -9.28 7.21 3.17
N LEU A 185 -9.60 7.84 2.05
CA LEU A 185 -10.56 7.31 1.09
C LEU A 185 -10.03 6.05 0.39
N PHE A 186 -8.74 6.00 0.09
CA PHE A 186 -8.11 4.80 -0.43
C PHE A 186 -8.27 3.63 0.54
N GLU A 187 -7.92 3.81 1.83
CA GLU A 187 -8.04 2.77 2.84
C GLU A 187 -9.49 2.33 3.07
N TRP A 188 -10.43 3.29 3.08
CA TRP A 188 -11.85 3.00 3.23
C TRP A 188 -12.37 2.20 2.03
N GLY A 189 -12.08 2.61 0.80
CA GLY A 189 -12.49 1.89 -0.41
C GLY A 189 -11.92 0.48 -0.47
N VAL A 190 -10.65 0.30 -0.08
CA VAL A 190 -10.02 -1.02 0.04
C VAL A 190 -10.71 -1.88 1.09
N SER A 191 -11.04 -1.33 2.25
CA SER A 191 -11.78 -2.05 3.30
C SER A 191 -13.17 -2.50 2.82
N SER A 192 -13.91 -1.63 2.13
CA SER A 192 -15.22 -1.97 1.54
C SER A 192 -15.09 -3.05 0.46
N MET A 193 -14.10 -2.93 -0.43
CA MET A 193 -13.81 -3.93 -1.46
C MET A 193 -13.51 -5.30 -0.84
N ARG A 194 -12.66 -5.35 0.19
CA ARG A 194 -12.27 -6.60 0.86
C ARG A 194 -13.43 -7.30 1.57
N ARG A 195 -14.39 -6.53 2.10
CA ARG A 195 -15.64 -7.04 2.65
C ARG A 195 -16.57 -7.62 1.57
N GLY A 196 -16.38 -7.23 0.31
CA GLY A 196 -17.27 -7.55 -0.81
C GLY A 196 -18.39 -6.52 -1.02
N ASP A 197 -18.32 -5.36 -0.37
CA ASP A 197 -19.26 -4.25 -0.60
C ASP A 197 -18.76 -3.40 -1.78
N LEU A 198 -18.94 -3.94 -2.99
CA LEU A 198 -18.42 -3.36 -4.23
C LEU A 198 -19.13 -2.06 -4.64
N ASP A 199 -20.35 -1.83 -4.17
CA ASP A 199 -21.08 -0.57 -4.42
C ASP A 199 -20.53 0.56 -3.55
N HIS A 200 -20.30 0.28 -2.27
CA HIS A 200 -19.67 1.25 -1.38
C HIS A 200 -18.21 1.52 -1.78
N ALA A 201 -17.46 0.48 -2.15
CA ALA A 201 -16.09 0.63 -2.64
C ALA A 201 -16.02 1.55 -3.88
N GLU A 202 -16.89 1.35 -4.88
CA GLU A 202 -16.96 2.22 -6.06
C GLU A 202 -17.28 3.66 -5.67
N ALA A 203 -18.25 3.89 -4.77
CA ALA A 203 -18.61 5.23 -4.33
C ALA A 203 -17.45 5.94 -3.62
N VAL A 204 -16.71 5.21 -2.77
CA VAL A 204 -15.55 5.76 -2.06
C VAL A 204 -14.39 6.03 -3.02
N PHE A 205 -14.08 5.13 -3.95
CA PHE A 205 -13.03 5.37 -4.96
C PHE A 205 -13.38 6.49 -5.94
N ALA A 206 -14.66 6.66 -6.29
CA ALA A 206 -15.09 7.81 -7.08
C ALA A 206 -14.90 9.13 -6.31
N ALA A 207 -15.12 9.12 -4.99
CA ALA A 207 -14.85 10.28 -4.16
C ALA A 207 -13.35 10.57 -4.02
N LEU A 208 -12.51 9.53 -3.94
CA LEU A 208 -11.05 9.65 -4.02
C LEU A 208 -10.61 10.30 -5.33
N ASP A 209 -11.14 9.83 -6.47
CA ASP A 209 -10.86 10.39 -7.79
C ASP A 209 -11.23 11.88 -7.89
N ALA A 210 -12.33 12.29 -7.25
CA ALA A 210 -12.73 13.70 -7.19
C ALA A 210 -11.76 14.58 -6.36
N VAL A 211 -11.14 14.04 -5.32
CA VAL A 211 -10.20 14.77 -4.43
C VAL A 211 -8.77 14.75 -4.99
N LEU A 212 -8.33 13.58 -5.45
CA LEU A 212 -6.96 13.33 -5.91
C LEU A 212 -6.97 12.46 -7.17
N PRO A 213 -7.30 13.02 -8.36
CA PRO A 213 -7.44 12.26 -9.61
C PRO A 213 -6.19 11.51 -10.06
N ALA A 214 -5.02 11.91 -9.57
CA ALA A 214 -3.73 11.29 -9.87
C ALA A 214 -3.41 10.10 -8.96
N HIS A 215 -4.29 9.72 -8.03
CA HIS A 215 -4.05 8.63 -7.08
C HIS A 215 -4.14 7.25 -7.76
N VAL A 216 -3.00 6.76 -8.22
CA VAL A 216 -2.85 5.56 -9.05
C VAL A 216 -3.34 4.29 -8.34
N PRO A 217 -2.94 3.96 -7.10
CA PRO A 217 -3.47 2.77 -6.42
C PRO A 217 -4.98 2.77 -6.25
N GLY A 218 -5.56 3.95 -6.01
CA GLY A 218 -7.01 4.13 -5.89
C GLY A 218 -7.73 3.87 -7.20
N ARG A 219 -7.17 4.36 -8.32
CA ARG A 219 -7.67 4.08 -9.66
C ARG A 219 -7.53 2.60 -10.04
N GLY A 220 -6.43 1.97 -9.65
CA GLY A 220 -6.19 0.53 -9.83
C GLY A 220 -7.23 -0.33 -9.12
N HIS A 221 -7.46 -0.12 -7.82
CA HIS A 221 -8.48 -0.86 -7.09
C HIS A 221 -9.90 -0.54 -7.56
N ARG A 222 -10.18 0.69 -8.02
CA ARG A 222 -11.46 0.99 -8.68
C ARG A 222 -11.65 0.17 -9.96
N ALA A 223 -10.57 -0.07 -10.71
CA ALA A 223 -10.61 -0.95 -11.88
C ALA A 223 -10.88 -2.41 -11.48
N GLU A 224 -10.30 -2.90 -10.37
CA GLU A 224 -10.63 -4.23 -9.81
C GLU A 224 -12.10 -4.33 -9.40
N VAL A 225 -12.65 -3.30 -8.74
CA VAL A 225 -14.08 -3.24 -8.40
C VAL A 225 -14.94 -3.28 -9.67
N ALA A 226 -14.59 -2.50 -10.70
CA ALA A 226 -15.29 -2.53 -11.97
C ALA A 226 -15.22 -3.91 -12.64
N PHE A 227 -14.05 -4.55 -12.63
CA PHE A 227 -13.83 -5.88 -13.16
C PHE A 227 -14.66 -6.94 -12.43
N ALA A 228 -14.64 -6.94 -11.09
CA ALA A 228 -15.44 -7.84 -10.25
C ALA A 228 -16.96 -7.67 -10.46
N ARG A 229 -17.39 -6.48 -10.91
CA ARG A 229 -18.78 -6.18 -11.27
C ARG A 229 -19.13 -6.48 -12.73
N GLY A 230 -18.20 -7.05 -13.51
CA GLY A 230 -18.37 -7.33 -14.94
C GLY A 230 -18.38 -6.09 -15.84
N LYS A 231 -17.99 -4.92 -15.34
CA LYS A 231 -17.93 -3.66 -16.10
C LYS A 231 -16.60 -3.55 -16.85
N LEU A 232 -16.37 -4.44 -17.81
CA LEU A 232 -15.06 -4.59 -18.48
C LEU A 232 -14.59 -3.32 -19.21
N ASP A 233 -15.49 -2.54 -19.82
CA ASP A 233 -15.12 -1.27 -20.47
C ASP A 233 -14.60 -0.24 -19.48
N LEU A 234 -15.28 -0.11 -18.33
CA LEU A 234 -14.86 0.78 -17.26
C LEU A 234 -13.53 0.32 -16.67
N ALA A 235 -13.40 -0.97 -16.35
CA ALA A 235 -12.17 -1.54 -15.80
C ALA A 235 -10.96 -1.27 -16.70
N GLU A 236 -11.11 -1.50 -18.01
CA GLU A 236 -10.06 -1.24 -18.99
C GLU A 236 -9.70 0.25 -19.07
N SER A 237 -10.70 1.14 -19.13
CA SER A 237 -10.48 2.59 -19.19
C SER A 237 -9.77 3.16 -17.95
N LEU A 238 -9.94 2.50 -16.80
CA LEU A 238 -9.30 2.88 -15.55
C LEU A 238 -7.86 2.39 -15.51
N VAL A 239 -7.58 1.13 -15.88
CA VAL A 239 -6.24 0.53 -15.75
C VAL A 239 -5.30 0.82 -16.93
N ALA A 240 -5.80 0.97 -18.15
CA ALA A 240 -4.94 1.12 -19.34
C ALA A 240 -3.96 2.31 -19.24
N PRO A 241 -4.36 3.50 -18.74
CA PRO A 241 -3.42 4.61 -18.53
C PRO A 241 -2.33 4.32 -17.50
N LEU A 242 -2.56 3.39 -16.56
CA LEU A 242 -1.62 3.05 -15.49
C LEU A 242 -0.41 2.24 -16.00
N LEU A 243 -0.54 1.59 -17.16
CA LEU A 243 0.54 0.82 -17.79
C LEU A 243 1.77 1.68 -18.12
N GLU A 244 1.56 2.98 -18.34
CA GLU A 244 2.61 3.97 -18.64
C GLU A 244 2.90 4.88 -17.43
N ALA A 245 1.89 5.16 -16.60
CA ALA A 245 2.02 6.09 -15.48
C ALA A 245 2.72 5.48 -14.24
N SER A 246 2.80 4.16 -14.16
CA SER A 246 3.34 3.40 -13.02
C SER A 246 4.25 2.27 -13.48
N ASP A 247 5.21 1.92 -12.64
CA ASP A 247 6.11 0.77 -12.77
C ASP A 247 5.67 -0.45 -11.93
N ASP A 248 4.49 -0.39 -11.29
CA ASP A 248 3.93 -1.49 -10.52
C ASP A 248 3.34 -2.57 -11.45
N PRO A 249 3.81 -3.84 -11.39
CA PRO A 249 3.30 -4.91 -12.23
C PRO A 249 1.83 -5.28 -11.97
N GLU A 250 1.23 -4.88 -10.84
CA GLU A 250 -0.16 -5.20 -10.49
C GLU A 250 -1.14 -4.65 -11.54
N TYR A 251 -0.91 -3.44 -12.06
CA TYR A 251 -1.80 -2.85 -13.07
C TYR A 251 -1.70 -3.58 -14.42
N ARG A 252 -0.51 -4.07 -14.76
CA ARG A 252 -0.32 -4.88 -15.97
C ARG A 252 -0.94 -6.26 -15.82
N ALA A 253 -0.88 -6.85 -14.62
CA ALA A 253 -1.57 -8.09 -14.30
C ALA A 253 -3.09 -7.94 -14.43
N LEU A 254 -3.68 -6.90 -13.83
CA LEU A 254 -5.11 -6.62 -13.95
C LEU A 254 -5.54 -6.37 -15.39
N TYR A 255 -4.74 -5.64 -16.17
CA TYR A 255 -5.02 -5.45 -17.60
C TYR A 255 -5.00 -6.78 -18.36
N ALA A 256 -4.06 -7.69 -18.05
CA ALA A 256 -4.03 -9.02 -18.64
C ALA A 256 -5.28 -9.86 -18.28
N GLU A 257 -5.80 -9.74 -17.05
CA GLU A 257 -7.06 -10.38 -16.63
C GLU A 257 -8.27 -9.84 -17.39
N ILE A 258 -8.36 -8.52 -17.57
CA ILE A 258 -9.43 -7.88 -18.35
C ILE A 258 -9.39 -8.34 -19.81
N LEU A 259 -8.21 -8.37 -20.43
CA LEU A 259 -8.02 -8.87 -21.79
C LEU A 259 -8.41 -10.35 -21.89
N ALA A 260 -8.06 -11.19 -20.92
CA ALA A 260 -8.45 -12.60 -20.89
C ALA A 260 -9.98 -12.76 -20.85
N ALA A 261 -10.65 -11.98 -19.99
CA ALA A 261 -12.12 -11.99 -19.88
C ALA A 261 -12.83 -11.57 -21.18
N ARG A 262 -12.16 -10.78 -22.03
CA ARG A 262 -12.63 -10.39 -23.37
C ARG A 262 -12.27 -11.39 -24.47
N GLY A 263 -11.47 -12.42 -24.18
CA GLY A 263 -10.93 -13.32 -25.20
C GLY A 263 -9.86 -12.68 -26.09
N ASP A 264 -9.21 -11.61 -25.62
CA ASP A 264 -8.14 -10.93 -26.38
C ASP A 264 -6.80 -11.67 -26.22
N GLY A 265 -6.23 -12.11 -27.35
CA GLY A 265 -4.96 -12.84 -27.40
C GLY A 265 -3.75 -12.08 -26.87
N ARG A 266 -3.84 -10.74 -26.71
CA ARG A 266 -2.77 -9.94 -26.08
C ARG A 266 -2.59 -10.24 -24.59
N SER A 267 -3.59 -10.84 -23.94
CA SER A 267 -3.56 -11.17 -22.50
C SER A 267 -2.28 -11.92 -22.10
N ALA A 268 -1.91 -12.97 -22.85
CA ALA A 268 -0.74 -13.80 -22.55
C ALA A 268 0.56 -12.99 -22.50
N ARG A 269 0.75 -12.06 -23.45
CA ARG A 269 1.93 -11.18 -23.49
C ARG A 269 1.98 -10.25 -22.27
N HIS A 270 0.85 -9.68 -21.87
CA HIS A 270 0.81 -8.80 -20.70
C HIS A 270 1.04 -9.56 -19.39
N ALA A 271 0.50 -10.78 -19.27
CA ALA A 271 0.74 -11.65 -18.13
C ALA A 271 2.23 -12.03 -18.03
N GLU A 272 2.88 -12.40 -19.14
CA GLU A 272 4.32 -12.70 -19.16
C GLU A 272 5.15 -11.51 -18.66
N LEU A 273 4.92 -10.31 -19.19
CA LEU A 273 5.63 -9.10 -18.80
C LEU A 273 5.41 -8.74 -17.32
N ALA A 274 4.20 -8.92 -16.80
CA ALA A 274 3.91 -8.73 -15.37
C ALA A 274 4.66 -9.77 -14.52
N GLY A 275 4.70 -11.02 -14.96
CA GLY A 275 5.43 -12.10 -14.27
C GLY A 275 6.94 -11.85 -14.20
N GLU A 276 7.56 -11.39 -15.29
CA GLU A 276 8.97 -11.01 -15.28
C GLU A 276 9.24 -9.84 -14.31
N ALA A 277 8.35 -8.86 -14.28
CA ALA A 277 8.46 -7.71 -13.38
C ALA A 277 8.33 -8.15 -11.91
N TYR A 278 7.37 -9.01 -11.58
CA TYR A 278 7.25 -9.59 -10.24
C TYR A 278 8.49 -10.38 -9.82
N GLU A 279 9.07 -11.21 -10.68
CA GLU A 279 10.29 -11.95 -10.33
C GLU A 279 11.48 -11.01 -10.07
N ARG A 280 11.61 -9.90 -10.83
CA ARG A 280 12.62 -8.87 -10.56
C ARG A 280 12.41 -8.18 -9.21
N LEU A 281 11.16 -7.88 -8.85
CA LEU A 281 10.82 -7.30 -7.55
C LEU A 281 11.10 -8.27 -6.40
N LEU A 282 10.68 -9.53 -6.55
CA LEU A 282 10.89 -10.59 -5.54
C LEU A 282 12.38 -10.88 -5.30
N ALA A 283 13.22 -10.79 -6.34
CA ALA A 283 14.67 -10.95 -6.20
C ALA A 283 15.30 -9.86 -5.31
N ARG A 284 14.71 -8.66 -5.27
CA ARG A 284 15.21 -7.51 -4.51
C ARG A 284 14.53 -7.34 -3.15
N ARG A 285 13.21 -7.59 -3.09
CA ARG A 285 12.35 -7.28 -1.94
C ARG A 285 11.27 -8.37 -1.75
N PRO A 286 11.65 -9.61 -1.40
CA PRO A 286 10.71 -10.71 -1.35
C PRO A 286 9.58 -10.50 -0.34
N GLU A 287 9.86 -9.96 0.85
CA GLU A 287 8.84 -9.72 1.89
C GLU A 287 7.83 -8.64 1.49
N ALA A 288 8.25 -7.69 0.65
CA ALA A 288 7.43 -6.57 0.24
C ALA A 288 6.32 -7.01 -0.72
N TYR A 289 6.63 -7.94 -1.64
CA TYR A 289 5.77 -8.26 -2.79
C TYR A 289 5.23 -9.69 -2.81
N ALA A 290 5.59 -10.55 -1.85
CA ALA A 290 5.17 -11.95 -1.85
C ALA A 290 3.64 -12.16 -1.86
N ASP A 291 2.86 -11.26 -1.27
CA ASP A 291 1.40 -11.38 -1.25
C ASP A 291 0.74 -11.09 -2.61
N HIS A 292 1.04 -9.95 -3.22
CA HIS A 292 0.55 -9.56 -4.54
C HIS A 292 1.08 -10.53 -5.62
N ALA A 293 2.37 -10.91 -5.54
CA ALA A 293 2.93 -11.88 -6.48
C ALA A 293 2.28 -13.27 -6.33
N ALA A 294 1.98 -13.72 -5.12
CA ALA A 294 1.24 -14.98 -4.92
C ALA A 294 -0.15 -14.91 -5.59
N ALA A 295 -0.86 -13.79 -5.45
CA ALA A 295 -2.16 -13.59 -6.09
C ALA A 295 -2.06 -13.63 -7.62
N PHE A 296 -1.07 -12.96 -8.18
CA PHE A 296 -0.78 -13.01 -9.61
C PHE A 296 -0.48 -14.43 -10.10
N PHE A 297 0.45 -15.15 -9.45
CA PHE A 297 0.88 -16.47 -9.90
C PHE A 297 -0.18 -17.56 -9.70
N MET A 298 -1.12 -17.41 -8.75
CA MET A 298 -2.26 -18.34 -8.66
C MET A 298 -3.34 -18.06 -9.71
N GLY A 299 -3.39 -16.83 -10.23
CA GLY A 299 -4.34 -16.37 -11.25
C GLY A 299 -3.70 -16.32 -12.64
N ILE A 300 -3.70 -15.13 -13.26
CA ILE A 300 -3.29 -14.94 -14.66
C ILE A 300 -1.83 -15.32 -14.94
N GLY A 301 -0.96 -15.33 -13.92
CA GLY A 301 0.41 -15.78 -14.03
C GLY A 301 0.58 -17.31 -14.17
N ASN A 302 -0.46 -18.08 -13.85
CA ASN A 302 -0.57 -19.54 -14.04
C ASN A 302 0.65 -20.36 -13.58
N ARG A 303 1.18 -20.05 -12.39
CA ARG A 303 2.26 -20.79 -11.71
C ARG A 303 1.83 -21.12 -10.27
N PRO A 304 0.85 -22.02 -10.07
CA PRO A 304 0.24 -22.21 -8.74
C PRO A 304 1.22 -22.73 -7.66
N LYS A 305 2.23 -23.52 -8.02
CA LYS A 305 3.30 -23.92 -7.08
C LYS A 305 4.06 -22.72 -6.54
N ARG A 306 4.45 -21.80 -7.44
CA ARG A 306 5.11 -20.54 -7.08
C ARG A 306 4.22 -19.67 -6.20
N ALA A 307 2.91 -19.67 -6.46
CA ALA A 307 1.96 -18.96 -5.61
C ALA A 307 1.90 -19.50 -4.18
N VAL A 308 1.93 -20.84 -4.00
CA VAL A 308 1.98 -21.47 -2.66
C VAL A 308 3.27 -21.11 -1.92
N GLU A 309 4.42 -21.19 -2.59
CA GLU A 309 5.72 -20.79 -2.03
C GLU A 309 5.69 -19.35 -1.49
N LEU A 310 5.18 -18.42 -2.30
CA LEU A 310 5.09 -17.01 -1.96
C LEU A 310 4.06 -16.73 -0.86
N ALA A 311 2.91 -17.42 -0.89
CA ALA A 311 1.90 -17.30 0.16
C ALA A 311 2.43 -17.82 1.51
N LEU A 312 3.22 -18.91 1.52
CA LEU A 312 3.91 -19.40 2.71
C LEU A 312 4.97 -18.40 3.20
N ALA A 313 5.76 -17.81 2.30
CA ALA A 313 6.74 -16.78 2.65
C ALA A 313 6.07 -15.56 3.29
N ASN A 314 4.96 -15.10 2.71
CA ASN A 314 4.16 -14.01 3.27
C ASN A 314 3.59 -14.36 4.65
N LEU A 315 3.04 -15.56 4.83
CA LEU A 315 2.48 -16.01 6.12
C LEU A 315 3.55 -16.03 7.23
N ARG A 316 4.79 -16.42 6.91
CA ARG A 316 5.92 -16.39 7.87
C ARG A 316 6.27 -14.99 8.34
N VAL A 317 6.11 -13.99 7.47
CA VAL A 317 6.39 -12.58 7.78
C VAL A 317 5.21 -11.93 8.51
N ARG A 318 3.98 -12.30 8.15
CA ARG A 318 2.75 -11.81 8.77
C ARG A 318 1.69 -12.91 8.89
N ASP A 319 1.32 -13.26 10.13
CA ASP A 319 0.26 -14.23 10.39
C ASP A 319 -1.08 -13.52 10.63
N THR A 320 -1.77 -13.20 9.54
CA THR A 320 -3.03 -12.45 9.52
C THR A 320 -4.14 -13.33 8.94
N PRO A 321 -5.42 -13.05 9.22
CA PRO A 321 -6.53 -13.71 8.51
C PRO A 321 -6.38 -13.65 6.99
N ARG A 322 -5.86 -12.53 6.45
CA ARG A 322 -5.62 -12.34 5.02
C ARG A 322 -4.53 -13.27 4.48
N SER A 323 -3.37 -13.36 5.13
CA SER A 323 -2.28 -14.22 4.67
C SER A 323 -2.64 -15.71 4.75
N ARG A 324 -3.41 -16.13 5.77
CA ARG A 324 -3.98 -17.49 5.83
C ARG A 324 -4.97 -17.76 4.69
N LYS A 325 -5.86 -16.81 4.39
CA LYS A 325 -6.82 -16.93 3.28
C LYS A 325 -6.11 -17.00 1.92
N LEU A 326 -5.04 -16.21 1.73
CA LEU A 326 -4.22 -16.25 0.53
C LEU A 326 -3.56 -17.62 0.36
N LEU A 327 -2.94 -18.17 1.42
CA LEU A 327 -2.36 -19.51 1.38
C LEU A 327 -3.40 -20.58 1.03
N SER A 328 -4.57 -20.54 1.68
CA SER A 328 -5.66 -21.48 1.40
C SER A 328 -6.09 -21.43 -0.08
N LYS A 329 -6.23 -20.24 -0.67
CA LYS A 329 -6.55 -20.07 -2.10
C LYS A 329 -5.44 -20.60 -3.01
N ALA A 330 -4.18 -20.29 -2.72
CA ALA A 330 -3.05 -20.74 -3.51
C ALA A 330 -2.94 -22.28 -3.50
N SER A 331 -3.11 -22.91 -2.33
CA SER A 331 -3.09 -24.38 -2.20
C SER A 331 -4.22 -25.04 -2.95
N ALA A 332 -5.44 -24.47 -2.91
CA ALA A 332 -6.57 -25.00 -3.68
C ALA A 332 -6.31 -24.92 -5.21
N SER A 333 -5.71 -23.83 -5.69
CA SER A 333 -5.34 -23.66 -7.10
C SER A 333 -4.28 -24.69 -7.57
N GLU A 334 -3.28 -24.97 -6.73
CA GLU A 334 -2.27 -25.99 -7.02
C GLU A 334 -2.86 -27.40 -7.09
N GLN A 335 -3.74 -27.75 -6.15
CA GLN A 335 -4.42 -29.05 -6.14
C GLN A 335 -5.29 -29.23 -7.39
N ALA A 336 -6.08 -28.23 -7.76
CA ALA A 336 -6.92 -28.27 -8.94
C ALA A 336 -6.09 -28.48 -10.23
N THR A 337 -4.94 -27.81 -10.33
CA THR A 337 -4.04 -27.93 -11.50
C THR A 337 -3.36 -29.29 -11.55
N THR A 338 -3.02 -29.87 -10.40
CA THR A 338 -2.41 -31.21 -10.32
C THR A 338 -3.40 -32.28 -10.76
N LEU A 339 -4.63 -32.23 -10.25
CA LEU A 339 -5.70 -33.15 -10.66
C LEU A 339 -6.00 -33.03 -12.15
N ALA A 340 -6.11 -31.81 -12.70
CA ALA A 340 -6.35 -31.60 -14.12
C ALA A 340 -5.28 -32.26 -15.01
N ARG A 341 -4.01 -32.27 -14.57
CA ARG A 341 -2.91 -32.93 -15.29
C ARG A 341 -3.01 -34.45 -15.23
N GLU A 342 -3.40 -35.00 -14.09
CA GLU A 342 -3.58 -36.45 -13.89
C GLU A 342 -4.73 -37.02 -14.76
N PHE A 343 -5.77 -36.24 -15.04
CA PHE A 343 -6.89 -36.66 -15.90
C PHE A 343 -6.68 -36.43 -17.41
N THR A 344 -5.61 -35.77 -17.82
CA THR A 344 -5.24 -35.53 -19.23
C THR A 344 -4.19 -36.50 -19.77
N VAL A 345 -3.78 -37.51 -18.98
CA VAL A 345 -2.85 -38.59 -19.36
C VAL A 345 -3.64 -39.88 -19.59
#